data_AF-A0A1Y0EEF9-F1
#
_entry.id   AF-A0A1Y0EEF9-F1
#
_cell.length_a   1.000
_cell.length_b   1.000
_cell.length_c   1.000
_cell.angle_alpha   90.00
_cell.angle_beta   90.00
_cell.angle_gamma   90.00
#
_symmetry.space_group_name_H-M   'P 1'
#
loop_
_entity.id
_entity.type
_entity.pdbx_description
1 polymer ?
#
loop_
_entity_poly.entity_id
_entity_poly.type
_entity_poly.pdbx_seq_one_letter_code
_entity_poly.pdbx_strand_id
1 'polypeptide(L)'
;MALPQRAFFTLHETASRWGCTIADIGGWATEGKLDIVTGVSLAICGDEKVSGKITISPMDMLPLFRRSGTGPTVIKLQRIKPEHSEEWCYVTEPADGIEVSIADLLITGQDVLRFEDEYDLLRRIGGGTGALSPYDWEGMYVALLKRVHEHGIPETQAELIGYLQDWFADVAENGEIPDESTIRRRLRPFWRAMRGEK
;
A
#
# COMPACT_ATOMS: atom_id res chain seq x y z
N MET A 1 17.10 16.45 11.11
CA MET A 1 15.87 17.01 10.51
C MET A 1 15.18 15.86 9.79
N ALA A 2 13.93 15.53 10.10
CA ALA A 2 13.21 14.47 9.41
C ALA A 2 12.85 14.94 7.98
N LEU A 3 13.10 14.11 6.98
CA LEU A 3 12.67 14.37 5.61
C LEU A 3 11.17 14.05 5.46
N PRO A 4 10.47 14.70 4.52
CA PRO A 4 9.10 14.30 4.16
C PRO A 4 9.03 12.84 3.73
N GLN A 5 7.82 12.27 3.81
CA GLN A 5 7.57 10.92 3.30
C GLN A 5 7.85 10.82 1.80
N ARG A 6 8.24 9.62 1.36
CA ARG A 6 8.54 9.35 -0.04
C ARG A 6 7.27 9.49 -0.89
N ALA A 7 7.35 10.31 -1.94
CA ALA A 7 6.19 10.64 -2.78
C ALA A 7 5.84 9.56 -3.83
N PHE A 8 6.83 8.81 -4.31
CA PHE A 8 6.65 7.81 -5.36
C PHE A 8 7.50 6.57 -5.09
N PHE A 9 6.98 5.43 -5.52
CA PHE A 9 7.65 4.13 -5.48
C PHE A 9 7.62 3.53 -6.87
N THR A 10 8.76 3.03 -7.35
CA THR A 10 8.79 2.26 -8.59
C THR A 10 8.04 0.94 -8.42
N LEU A 11 7.57 0.35 -9.53
CA LEU A 11 6.92 -0.96 -9.46
C LEU A 11 7.84 -2.04 -8.85
N HIS A 12 9.15 -1.98 -9.12
CA HIS A 12 10.13 -2.91 -8.57
C HIS A 12 10.32 -2.75 -7.06
N GLU A 13 10.40 -1.52 -6.56
CA GLU A 13 10.45 -1.25 -5.12
C GLU A 13 9.20 -1.75 -4.42
N THR A 14 8.02 -1.45 -4.97
CA THR A 14 6.75 -1.87 -4.41
C THR A 14 6.58 -3.38 -4.42
N ALA A 15 6.94 -4.05 -5.53
CA ALA A 15 6.89 -5.50 -5.63
C ALA A 15 7.80 -6.18 -4.59
N SER A 16 9.01 -5.65 -4.41
CA SER A 16 9.95 -6.13 -3.39
C SER A 16 9.42 -5.92 -1.98
N ARG A 17 8.81 -4.76 -1.72
CA ARG A 17 8.22 -4.38 -0.43
C ARG A 17 7.02 -5.26 -0.04
N TRP A 18 6.16 -5.58 -1.00
CA TRP A 18 4.97 -6.41 -0.78
C TRP A 18 5.23 -7.91 -0.95
N GLY A 19 6.40 -8.31 -1.44
CA GLY A 19 6.73 -9.71 -1.71
C GLY A 19 5.87 -10.32 -2.83
N CYS A 20 5.55 -9.52 -3.85
CA CYS A 20 4.80 -9.95 -5.03
C CYS A 20 5.61 -9.70 -6.32
N THR A 21 5.03 -9.98 -7.47
CA THR A 21 5.60 -9.66 -8.78
C THR A 21 4.99 -8.38 -9.35
N ILE A 22 5.70 -7.70 -10.23
CA ILE A 22 5.15 -6.55 -10.97
C ILE A 22 3.89 -6.92 -11.77
N ALA A 23 3.76 -8.19 -12.17
CA ALA A 23 2.57 -8.70 -12.84
C ALA A 23 1.34 -8.74 -11.92
N ASP A 24 1.54 -9.01 -10.63
CA ASP A 24 0.47 -8.94 -9.63
C ASP A 24 0.00 -7.49 -9.45
N ILE A 25 0.94 -6.55 -9.35
CA ILE A 25 0.66 -5.11 -9.30
C ILE A 25 -0.12 -4.65 -10.53
N GLY A 26 0.32 -5.02 -11.73
CA GLY A 26 -0.39 -4.72 -12.97
C GLY A 26 -1.82 -5.25 -12.96
N GLY A 27 -2.03 -6.48 -12.45
CA GLY A 27 -3.35 -7.06 -12.28
C GLY A 27 -4.24 -6.26 -11.31
N TRP A 28 -3.73 -5.89 -10.14
CA TRP A 28 -4.47 -5.08 -9.17
C TRP A 28 -4.82 -3.68 -9.69
N ALA A 29 -3.93 -3.09 -10.48
CA ALA A 29 -4.21 -1.82 -11.12
C ALA A 29 -5.30 -1.95 -12.21
N THR A 30 -5.32 -3.05 -12.98
CA THR A 30 -6.42 -3.34 -13.90
C THR A 30 -7.77 -3.50 -13.19
N GLU A 31 -7.78 -4.07 -11.98
CA GLU A 31 -8.96 -4.21 -11.12
C GLU A 31 -9.30 -2.93 -10.33
N GLY A 32 -8.60 -1.82 -10.58
CA GLY A 32 -8.88 -0.51 -9.97
C GLY A 32 -8.51 -0.41 -8.48
N LYS A 33 -7.60 -1.26 -7.98
CA LYS A 33 -7.17 -1.23 -6.57
C LYS A 33 -6.13 -0.15 -6.28
N LEU A 34 -5.34 0.18 -7.29
CA LEU A 34 -4.30 1.21 -7.24
C LEU A 34 -4.07 1.74 -8.65
N ASP A 35 -3.54 2.95 -8.76
CA ASP A 35 -3.16 3.53 -10.04
C ASP A 35 -1.65 3.36 -10.28
N ILE A 36 -1.30 3.07 -11.54
CA ILE A 36 0.08 3.18 -12.03
C ILE A 36 0.19 4.52 -12.75
N VAL A 37 1.19 5.30 -12.37
CA VAL A 37 1.43 6.63 -12.91
C VAL A 37 2.83 6.73 -13.52
N THR A 38 2.99 7.69 -14.43
CA THR A 38 4.29 8.07 -14.98
C THR A 38 4.30 9.56 -15.31
N GLY A 39 5.46 10.10 -15.66
CA GLY A 39 5.61 11.48 -16.13
C GLY A 39 5.78 11.51 -17.64
N VAL A 40 5.06 12.39 -18.32
CA VAL A 40 5.23 12.63 -19.76
C VAL A 40 5.63 14.06 -20.03
N SER A 41 6.41 14.25 -21.09
CA SER A 41 6.61 15.57 -21.70
C SER A 41 5.30 16.04 -22.36
N LEU A 42 5.37 17.06 -23.22
CA LEU A 42 4.20 17.49 -23.98
C LEU A 42 3.72 16.38 -24.92
N ALA A 43 2.44 16.02 -24.79
CA ALA A 43 1.67 15.25 -25.75
C ALA A 43 0.41 16.02 -26.12
N ILE A 44 -0.12 15.76 -27.31
CA ILE A 44 -1.38 16.34 -27.78
C ILE A 44 -2.42 15.22 -27.86
N CYS A 45 -3.60 15.48 -27.32
CA CYS A 45 -4.74 14.58 -27.35
C CYS A 45 -5.94 15.34 -27.97
N GLY A 46 -6.08 15.28 -29.29
CA GLY A 46 -7.02 16.14 -30.01
C GLY A 46 -6.56 17.60 -29.96
N ASP A 47 -7.35 18.47 -29.35
CA ASP A 47 -7.00 19.90 -29.17
C ASP A 47 -6.32 20.18 -27.82
N GLU A 48 -6.20 19.17 -26.96
CA GLU A 48 -5.68 19.30 -25.61
C GLU A 48 -4.16 19.04 -25.55
N LYS A 49 -3.45 19.87 -24.76
CA LYS A 49 -2.05 19.67 -24.43
C LYS A 49 -1.93 19.01 -23.05
N VAL A 50 -1.38 17.81 -23.01
CA VAL A 50 -1.17 17.04 -21.78
C VAL A 50 0.33 16.97 -21.48
N SER A 51 0.70 17.20 -20.22
CA SER A 51 2.09 17.06 -19.75
C SER A 51 2.12 16.84 -18.25
N GLY A 52 3.22 16.30 -17.72
CA GLY A 52 3.36 16.02 -16.30
C GLY A 52 2.87 14.63 -15.94
N LYS A 53 2.29 14.48 -14.75
CA LYS A 53 1.87 13.17 -14.22
C LYS A 53 0.61 12.69 -14.95
N ILE A 54 0.61 11.43 -15.34
CA ILE A 54 -0.53 10.76 -15.97
C ILE A 54 -0.74 9.39 -15.35
N THR A 55 -1.98 8.90 -15.39
CA THR A 55 -2.31 7.51 -15.11
C THR A 55 -2.32 6.71 -16.40
N ILE A 56 -1.86 5.46 -16.34
CA ILE A 56 -1.74 4.57 -17.49
C ILE A 56 -2.46 3.25 -17.22
N SER A 57 -2.98 2.62 -18.28
CA SER A 57 -3.64 1.33 -18.14
C SER A 57 -2.62 0.20 -18.24
N PRO A 58 -2.54 -0.72 -17.26
CA PRO A 58 -1.68 -1.90 -17.39
C PRO A 58 -2.00 -2.77 -18.61
N MET A 59 -3.26 -2.75 -19.06
CA MET A 59 -3.72 -3.51 -20.23
C MET A 59 -3.11 -3.01 -21.54
N ASP A 60 -2.81 -1.71 -21.63
CA ASP A 60 -2.14 -1.13 -22.80
C ASP A 60 -0.65 -1.51 -22.86
N MET A 61 -0.13 -2.10 -21.78
CA MET A 61 1.27 -2.46 -21.61
C MET A 61 1.47 -3.87 -21.07
N LEU A 62 0.50 -4.74 -21.31
CA LEU A 62 0.50 -6.13 -20.85
C LEU A 62 1.82 -6.90 -21.13
N PRO A 63 2.53 -6.70 -22.26
CA PRO A 63 3.82 -7.34 -22.49
C PRO A 63 4.90 -7.01 -21.45
N LEU A 64 4.88 -5.82 -20.83
CA LEU A 64 5.83 -5.43 -19.77
C LEU A 64 5.63 -6.26 -18.50
N PHE A 65 4.41 -6.77 -18.27
CA PHE A 65 4.02 -7.51 -17.08
C PHE A 65 4.17 -9.04 -17.22
N ARG A 66 4.90 -9.53 -18.22
CA ARG A 66 5.13 -10.97 -18.38
C ARG A 66 5.92 -11.53 -17.19
N ARG A 67 5.32 -12.49 -16.47
CA ARG A 67 5.94 -13.17 -15.32
C ARG A 67 7.26 -13.88 -15.63
N SER A 68 7.47 -14.28 -16.89
CA SER A 68 8.72 -14.91 -17.34
C SER A 68 9.90 -13.93 -17.45
N GLY A 69 9.67 -12.62 -17.34
CA GLY A 69 10.70 -11.59 -17.53
C GLY A 69 11.13 -11.39 -18.99
N THR A 70 10.48 -12.07 -19.95
CA THR A 70 10.78 -11.99 -21.39
C THR A 70 9.97 -10.91 -22.11
N GLY A 71 9.46 -9.93 -21.35
CA GLY A 71 8.78 -8.76 -21.90
C GLY A 71 9.77 -7.74 -22.45
N PRO A 72 9.32 -6.80 -23.30
CA PRO A 72 10.09 -5.59 -23.52
C PRO A 72 10.23 -4.80 -22.21
N THR A 73 11.15 -3.84 -22.17
CA THR A 73 11.29 -2.91 -21.03
C THR A 73 10.64 -1.56 -21.31
N VAL A 74 10.22 -1.34 -22.56
CA VAL A 74 9.67 -0.09 -23.08
C VAL A 74 8.46 -0.39 -23.95
N ILE A 75 7.46 0.48 -23.94
CA ILE A 75 6.29 0.40 -24.82
C ILE A 75 5.78 1.79 -25.20
N LYS A 76 5.02 1.89 -26.30
CA LYS A 76 4.32 3.12 -26.69
C LYS A 76 2.86 3.07 -26.28
N LEU A 77 2.43 4.10 -25.55
CA LEU A 77 1.05 4.29 -25.12
C LEU A 77 0.28 5.15 -26.12
N GLN A 78 -0.86 4.64 -26.55
CA GLN A 78 -1.77 5.31 -27.49
C GLN A 78 -2.89 6.09 -26.79
N ARG A 79 -3.12 5.80 -25.50
CA ARG A 79 -4.04 6.53 -24.64
C ARG A 79 -3.46 6.70 -23.26
N ILE A 80 -3.86 7.79 -22.61
CA ILE A 80 -3.41 8.18 -21.28
C ILE A 80 -4.60 8.76 -20.52
N LYS A 81 -4.49 8.82 -19.20
CA LYS A 81 -5.43 9.54 -18.36
C LYS A 81 -4.72 10.73 -17.70
N PRO A 82 -4.98 11.97 -18.14
CA PRO A 82 -4.39 13.17 -17.54
C PRO A 82 -4.76 13.33 -16.07
N GLU A 83 -3.90 13.92 -15.25
CA GLU A 83 -4.15 14.11 -13.81
C GLU A 83 -5.40 14.97 -13.52
N HIS A 84 -5.71 15.94 -14.37
CA HIS A 84 -6.86 16.83 -14.21
C HIS A 84 -8.17 16.25 -14.78
N SER A 85 -8.17 15.02 -15.30
CA SER A 85 -9.31 14.39 -15.96
C SER A 85 -9.59 12.99 -15.43
N GLU A 86 -10.86 12.64 -15.28
CA GLU A 86 -11.27 11.26 -15.01
C GLU A 86 -11.36 10.40 -16.27
N GLU A 87 -11.38 11.04 -17.44
CA GLU A 87 -11.54 10.41 -18.74
C GLU A 87 -10.21 10.05 -19.40
N TRP A 88 -10.21 8.95 -20.13
CA TRP A 88 -9.09 8.56 -20.99
C TRP A 88 -9.09 9.40 -22.27
N CYS A 89 -7.93 9.86 -22.70
CA CYS A 89 -7.74 10.54 -23.98
C CYS A 89 -6.74 9.78 -24.86
N TYR A 90 -6.97 9.81 -26.17
CA TYR A 90 -6.07 9.21 -27.15
C TYR A 90 -5.01 10.23 -27.57
N VAL A 91 -3.76 9.77 -27.61
CA VAL A 91 -2.62 10.58 -28.05
C VAL A 91 -2.69 10.73 -29.57
N THR A 92 -2.75 11.97 -30.03
CA THR A 92 -2.69 12.33 -31.45
C THR A 92 -1.28 12.77 -31.86
N GLU A 93 -0.54 13.41 -30.95
CA GLU A 93 0.90 13.68 -31.15
C GLU A 93 1.70 13.35 -29.88
N PRO A 94 2.77 12.54 -29.97
CA PRO A 94 3.29 11.90 -31.18
C PRO A 94 2.37 10.79 -31.71
N ALA A 95 2.26 10.66 -33.04
CA ALA A 95 1.27 9.77 -33.69
C ALA A 95 1.52 8.27 -33.44
N ASP A 96 2.76 7.89 -33.12
CA ASP A 96 3.15 6.54 -32.74
C ASP A 96 2.99 6.27 -31.23
N GLY A 97 2.51 7.25 -30.48
CA GLY A 97 2.24 7.16 -29.04
C GLY A 97 3.44 7.55 -28.18
N ILE A 98 3.19 7.68 -26.88
CA ILE A 98 4.19 8.12 -25.92
C ILE A 98 5.00 6.91 -25.46
N GLU A 99 6.31 6.95 -25.66
CA GLU A 99 7.21 5.92 -25.15
C GLU A 99 7.34 6.00 -23.63
N VAL A 100 7.12 4.87 -22.95
CA VAL A 100 7.28 4.73 -21.50
C VAL A 100 8.11 3.50 -21.18
N SER A 101 8.99 3.63 -20.19
CA SER A 101 9.80 2.53 -19.67
C SER A 101 9.20 1.96 -18.40
N ILE A 102 9.35 0.65 -18.19
CA ILE A 102 8.96 -0.01 -16.92
C ILE A 102 9.67 0.59 -15.71
N ALA A 103 10.88 1.16 -15.91
CA ALA A 103 11.66 1.81 -14.88
C ALA A 103 11.05 3.15 -14.41
N ASP A 104 10.23 3.78 -15.26
CA ASP A 104 9.58 5.07 -15.01
C ASP A 104 8.12 4.92 -14.56
N LEU A 105 7.69 3.68 -14.27
CA LEU A 105 6.37 3.37 -13.76
C LEU A 105 6.36 3.42 -12.23
N LEU A 106 5.44 4.22 -11.72
CA LEU A 106 5.38 4.60 -10.32
C LEU A 106 4.02 4.30 -9.73
N ILE A 107 3.98 4.14 -8.41
CA ILE A 107 2.79 4.20 -7.57
C ILE A 107 2.98 5.35 -6.61
N THR A 108 1.94 6.14 -6.37
CA THR A 108 2.03 7.25 -5.42
C THR A 108 2.24 6.71 -4.00
N GLY A 109 2.97 7.45 -3.16
CA GLY A 109 3.15 7.08 -1.76
C GLY A 109 1.82 6.96 -1.02
N GLN A 110 0.84 7.79 -1.39
CA GLN A 110 -0.52 7.72 -0.85
C GLN A 110 -1.23 6.41 -1.22
N ASP A 111 -1.15 5.97 -2.48
CA ASP A 111 -1.73 4.69 -2.91
C ASP A 111 -1.01 3.50 -2.26
N VAL A 112 0.32 3.56 -2.12
CA VAL A 112 1.08 2.51 -1.41
C VAL A 112 0.58 2.39 0.03
N LEU A 113 0.48 3.50 0.77
CA LEU A 113 0.02 3.48 2.16
C LEU A 113 -1.44 3.02 2.27
N ARG A 114 -2.32 3.50 1.40
CA ARG A 114 -3.73 3.08 1.35
C ARG A 114 -3.84 1.58 1.11
N PHE A 115 -3.12 1.05 0.11
CA PHE A 115 -3.14 -0.36 -0.24
C PHE A 115 -2.56 -1.23 0.90
N GLU A 116 -1.49 -0.77 1.55
CA GLU A 116 -0.89 -1.47 2.70
C GLU A 116 -1.83 -1.58 3.89
N ASP A 117 -2.60 -0.52 4.18
CA ASP A 117 -3.58 -0.52 5.26
C ASP A 117 -4.82 -1.38 4.94
N GLU A 118 -5.34 -1.28 3.71
CA GLU A 118 -6.50 -2.05 3.24
C GLU A 118 -6.24 -3.56 3.26
N TYR A 119 -5.05 -3.98 2.82
CA TYR A 119 -4.68 -5.39 2.66
C TYR A 119 -3.73 -5.92 3.75
N ASP A 120 -3.42 -5.12 4.77
CA ASP A 120 -2.66 -5.53 5.97
C ASP A 120 -1.25 -6.08 5.67
N LEU A 121 -0.61 -5.60 4.59
CA LEU A 121 0.59 -6.21 3.99
C LEU A 121 1.86 -6.07 4.82
N LEU A 122 1.95 -5.01 5.63
CA LEU A 122 3.13 -4.73 6.47
C LEU A 122 3.05 -5.30 7.89
N ARG A 123 2.04 -6.14 8.17
CA ARG A 123 2.03 -6.96 9.41
C ARG A 123 3.01 -8.13 9.39
N ARG A 124 4.09 -8.09 8.59
CA ARG A 124 5.17 -9.07 8.72
C ARG A 124 5.76 -8.95 10.13
N ILE A 125 5.56 -10.04 10.87
CA ILE A 125 6.19 -10.37 12.13
C ILE A 125 7.70 -10.10 12.04
N GLY A 126 8.20 -9.16 12.84
CA GLY A 126 9.62 -9.00 13.13
C GLY A 126 10.30 -7.75 12.58
N GLY A 127 10.50 -6.75 13.45
CA GLY A 127 11.68 -5.89 13.51
C GLY A 127 12.10 -5.16 12.23
N GLY A 128 11.57 -3.96 12.01
CA GLY A 128 12.09 -3.06 10.98
C GLY A 128 11.51 -1.65 11.10
N THR A 129 12.33 -0.73 11.60
CA THR A 129 12.06 0.70 11.76
C THR A 129 11.56 1.37 10.48
N GLY A 130 10.38 2.03 10.52
CA GLY A 130 10.06 3.08 9.54
C GLY A 130 8.61 3.25 9.06
N ALA A 131 7.63 3.33 9.97
CA ALA A 131 6.44 4.20 9.93
C ALA A 131 5.72 4.01 11.27
N LEU A 132 5.85 4.99 12.17
CA LEU A 132 5.26 4.93 13.50
C LEU A 132 3.73 4.93 13.33
N SER A 133 3.10 3.80 13.60
CA SER A 133 1.69 3.86 13.98
C SER A 133 1.57 4.86 15.14
N PRO A 134 0.53 5.70 15.18
CA PRO A 134 0.36 6.65 16.30
C PRO A 134 0.22 5.94 17.65
N TYR A 135 -0.03 4.64 17.64
CA TYR A 135 -0.21 3.81 18.81
C TYR A 135 1.04 2.98 19.13
N ASP A 136 1.37 2.90 20.42
CA ASP A 136 2.45 2.06 20.95
C ASP A 136 2.07 0.57 20.94
N TRP A 137 2.11 -0.04 19.76
CA TRP A 137 1.81 -1.47 19.61
C TRP A 137 2.84 -2.38 20.27
N GLU A 138 4.10 -1.97 20.32
CA GLU A 138 5.16 -2.75 20.96
C GLU A 138 4.96 -2.77 22.48
N GLY A 139 4.67 -1.62 23.09
CA GLY A 139 4.25 -1.53 24.49
C GLY A 139 2.99 -2.34 24.77
N MET A 140 2.01 -2.32 23.86
CA MET A 140 0.80 -3.14 23.98
C MET A 140 1.14 -4.64 24.02
N TYR A 141 2.07 -5.12 23.20
CA TYR A 141 2.48 -6.53 23.23
C TYR A 141 3.20 -6.91 24.53
N VAL A 142 4.00 -5.99 25.09
CA VAL A 142 4.64 -6.18 26.40
C VAL A 142 3.59 -6.25 27.52
N ALA A 143 2.61 -5.35 27.51
CA ALA A 143 1.51 -5.33 28.47
C ALA A 143 0.66 -6.60 28.39
N LEU A 144 0.33 -7.04 27.17
CA LEU A 144 -0.35 -8.30 26.91
C LEU A 144 0.41 -9.49 27.50
N LEU A 145 1.70 -9.61 27.22
CA LEU A 145 2.53 -10.71 27.73
C LEU A 145 2.60 -10.70 29.25
N LYS A 146 2.80 -9.53 29.86
CA LYS A 146 2.84 -9.36 31.31
C LYS A 146 1.52 -9.79 31.97
N ARG A 147 0.39 -9.29 31.45
CA ARG A 147 -0.94 -9.66 31.95
C ARG A 147 -1.18 -11.15 31.88
N VAL A 148 -0.85 -11.78 30.74
CA VAL A 148 -1.02 -13.23 30.57
C VAL A 148 -0.11 -14.02 31.51
N HIS A 149 1.11 -13.54 31.76
CA HIS A 149 2.02 -14.14 32.72
C HIS A 149 1.52 -14.06 34.16
N GLU A 150 0.97 -12.90 34.56
CA GLU A 150 0.54 -12.64 35.94
C GLU A 150 -0.86 -13.20 36.26
N HIS A 151 -1.78 -13.16 35.30
CA HIS A 151 -3.20 -13.46 35.50
C HIS A 151 -3.72 -14.61 34.63
N GLY A 152 -2.87 -15.24 33.83
CA GLY A 152 -3.27 -16.28 32.87
C GLY A 152 -4.00 -15.70 31.66
N ILE A 153 -4.57 -16.59 30.83
CA ILE A 153 -5.35 -16.19 29.65
C ILE A 153 -6.77 -15.80 30.13
N PRO A 154 -7.32 -14.65 29.70
CA PRO A 154 -8.68 -14.24 30.06
C PRO A 154 -9.73 -15.25 29.60
N GLU A 155 -10.93 -15.20 30.19
CA GLU A 155 -12.02 -16.10 29.78
C GLU A 155 -12.56 -15.74 28.39
N THR A 156 -12.58 -14.43 28.07
CA THR A 156 -13.14 -13.90 26.82
C THR A 156 -12.18 -12.95 26.12
N GLN A 157 -12.30 -12.88 24.79
CA GLN A 157 -11.52 -11.92 23.99
C GLN A 157 -11.93 -10.47 24.32
N ALA A 158 -13.19 -10.23 24.69
CA ALA A 158 -13.69 -8.90 25.05
C ALA A 158 -13.01 -8.35 26.31
N GLU A 159 -12.79 -9.21 27.32
CA GLU A 159 -12.05 -8.84 28.53
C GLU A 159 -10.61 -8.43 28.21
N LEU A 160 -9.97 -9.13 27.27
CA LEU A 160 -8.62 -8.80 26.83
C LEU A 160 -8.56 -7.46 26.09
N ILE A 161 -9.56 -7.21 25.25
CA ILE A 161 -9.66 -5.95 24.50
C ILE A 161 -9.89 -4.78 25.45
N GLY A 162 -10.79 -4.93 26.43
CA GLY A 162 -11.05 -3.90 27.45
C GLY A 162 -9.79 -3.54 28.22
N TYR A 163 -9.06 -4.55 28.71
CA TYR A 163 -7.76 -4.33 29.38
C TYR A 163 -6.77 -3.53 28.53
N LEU A 164 -6.70 -3.81 27.23
CA LEU A 164 -5.77 -3.11 26.34
C LEU A 164 -6.26 -1.70 25.98
N GLN A 165 -7.57 -1.47 25.92
CA GLN A 165 -8.13 -0.12 25.77
C GLN A 165 -7.80 0.73 26.99
N ASP A 166 -7.95 0.20 28.20
CA ASP A 166 -7.58 0.87 29.44
C ASP A 166 -6.07 1.17 29.46
N TRP A 167 -5.24 0.19 29.09
CA TRP A 167 -3.80 0.38 28.99
C TRP A 167 -3.41 1.47 27.97
N PHE A 168 -4.06 1.51 26.80
CA PHE A 168 -3.82 2.59 25.82
C PHE A 168 -4.26 3.95 26.37
N ALA A 169 -5.35 4.03 27.13
CA ALA A 169 -5.78 5.26 27.79
C ALA A 169 -4.75 5.75 28.81
N ASP A 170 -4.07 4.84 29.50
CA ASP A 170 -3.04 5.16 30.48
C ASP A 170 -1.71 5.62 29.85
N VAL A 171 -1.36 5.11 28.67
CA VAL A 171 -0.05 5.35 28.02
C VAL A 171 -0.10 6.42 26.92
N ALA A 172 -1.28 6.74 26.36
CA ALA A 172 -1.41 7.71 25.27
C ALA A 172 -1.14 9.16 25.73
N GLU A 173 0.05 9.69 25.43
CA GLU A 173 0.41 11.09 25.68
C GLU A 173 -0.42 12.10 24.84
N ASN A 174 -0.92 11.68 23.67
CA ASN A 174 -1.68 12.50 22.73
C ASN A 174 -3.20 12.26 22.78
N GLY A 175 -3.68 11.35 23.63
CA GLY A 175 -5.10 10.99 23.76
C GLY A 175 -5.67 10.19 22.58
N GLU A 176 -4.85 9.77 21.61
CA GLU A 176 -5.29 8.92 20.51
C GLU A 176 -5.29 7.46 20.96
N ILE A 177 -6.49 6.90 21.13
CA ILE A 177 -6.70 5.49 21.49
C ILE A 177 -7.23 4.75 20.26
N PRO A 178 -6.67 3.58 19.89
CA PRO A 178 -7.22 2.80 18.80
C PRO A 178 -8.61 2.29 19.15
N ASP A 179 -9.50 2.26 18.15
CA ASP A 179 -10.85 1.75 18.33
C ASP A 179 -10.86 0.24 18.61
N GLU A 180 -11.93 -0.24 19.23
CA GLU A 180 -12.07 -1.64 19.65
C GLU A 180 -11.88 -2.61 18.47
N SER A 181 -12.36 -2.23 17.28
CA SER A 181 -12.28 -3.08 16.09
C SER A 181 -10.83 -3.24 15.61
N THR A 182 -10.02 -2.19 15.74
CA THR A 182 -8.58 -2.21 15.41
C THR A 182 -7.81 -3.08 16.39
N ILE A 183 -8.04 -2.92 17.70
CA ILE A 183 -7.41 -3.76 18.73
C ILE A 183 -7.81 -5.23 18.53
N ARG A 184 -9.11 -5.50 18.35
CA ARG A 184 -9.63 -6.85 18.10
C ARG A 184 -9.02 -7.51 16.88
N ARG A 185 -8.92 -6.79 15.75
CA ARG A 185 -8.30 -7.26 14.51
C ARG A 185 -6.86 -7.70 14.75
N ARG A 186 -6.11 -6.91 15.52
CA ARG A 186 -4.69 -7.17 15.81
C ARG A 186 -4.46 -8.28 16.83
N LEU A 187 -5.38 -8.48 17.78
CA LEU A 187 -5.32 -9.55 18.78
C LEU A 187 -5.78 -10.91 18.26
N ARG A 188 -6.61 -10.96 17.21
CA ARG A 188 -7.17 -12.20 16.66
C ARG A 188 -6.15 -13.34 16.47
N PRO A 189 -4.95 -13.12 15.87
CA PRO A 189 -3.96 -14.20 15.74
C PRO A 189 -3.41 -14.69 17.09
N PHE A 190 -3.14 -13.78 18.02
CA PHE A 190 -2.64 -14.13 19.37
C PHE A 190 -3.69 -14.88 20.18
N TRP A 191 -4.95 -14.43 20.13
CA TRP A 191 -6.07 -15.05 20.84
C TRP A 191 -6.25 -16.52 20.41
N ARG A 192 -6.25 -16.79 19.10
CA ARG A 192 -6.32 -18.14 18.55
C ARG A 192 -5.15 -19.01 19.00
N ALA A 193 -3.94 -18.48 18.90
CA ALA A 193 -2.73 -19.17 19.33
C ALA A 193 -2.75 -19.53 20.82
N MET A 194 -3.20 -18.61 21.68
CA MET A 194 -3.30 -18.82 23.13
C MET A 194 -4.38 -19.85 23.51
N ARG A 195 -5.51 -19.90 22.77
CA ARG A 195 -6.60 -20.86 23.03
C ARG A 195 -6.39 -22.23 22.41
N GLY A 196 -5.34 -22.41 21.59
CA GLY A 196 -5.11 -23.65 20.85
C GLY A 196 -6.17 -23.91 19.77
N GLU A 197 -6.92 -22.88 19.37
CA GLU A 197 -7.91 -22.95 18.29
C GLU A 197 -7.16 -22.86 16.96
N LYS A 198 -7.08 -23.99 16.24
CA LYS A 198 -6.50 -24.08 14.89
C LYS A 198 -7.33 -23.30 13.86
#